data_AF-A0A6C0BV50-F1
#
_entry.id   AF-A0A6C0BV50-F1
#
_cell.length_a   1.000
_cell.length_b   1.000
_cell.length_c   1.000
_cell.angle_alpha   90.00
_cell.angle_beta   90.00
_cell.angle_gamma   90.00
#
_symmetry.space_group_name_H-M   'P 1'
#
loop_
_entity.id
_entity.type
_entity.pdbx_description
1 polymer ?
#
loop_
_entity_poly.entity_id
_entity_poly.type
_entity_poly.pdbx_seq_one_letter_code
_entity_poly.pdbx_strand_id
1 'polypeptide(L)'
;MICHKILNARFPTVEREFTREFYEDDAFQYADQVSSKLKIPSGELQFVFGDTNHVAFGATIPEFDDKNVGVYTSSPYKMVKLFEKYFKGENTVFVFKDIELQKWFFYDMDDVISIICECCTWKILENGRIRGYLKDKKGLHQYITYEPVNGSMFFGISNSKANRFNEFLKGNIAKYECDCEGVVSV
;
A
#
# COMPACT_ATOMS: atom_id res chain seq x y z
N MET A 1 -5.15 7.31 22.81
CA MET A 1 -4.72 7.28 21.41
C MET A 1 -5.97 7.21 20.55
N ILE A 2 -6.22 8.19 19.69
CA ILE A 2 -7.43 8.22 18.83
C ILE A 2 -6.96 7.79 17.44
N CYS A 3 -7.49 6.69 16.92
CA CYS A 3 -7.20 6.23 15.56
C CYS A 3 -8.34 6.71 14.67
N HIS A 4 -8.03 7.58 13.69
CA HIS A 4 -9.06 8.11 12.80
C HIS A 4 -9.28 7.17 11.61
N LYS A 5 -10.54 6.79 11.43
CA LYS A 5 -11.02 6.12 10.23
C LYS A 5 -11.09 7.16 9.12
N ILE A 6 -10.24 7.09 8.10
CA ILE A 6 -10.37 7.95 6.91
C ILE A 6 -11.64 7.51 6.17
N LEU A 7 -12.76 8.20 6.42
CA LEU A 7 -14.11 7.78 5.99
C LEU A 7 -14.58 8.38 4.64
N ASN A 8 -13.73 9.08 3.89
CA ASN A 8 -14.19 9.92 2.77
C ASN A 8 -13.75 9.47 1.36
N ALA A 9 -13.78 8.17 1.08
CA ALA A 9 -13.86 7.69 -0.30
C ALA A 9 -14.92 6.58 -0.41
N ARG A 10 -15.60 6.48 -1.55
CA ARG A 10 -16.50 5.34 -1.83
C ARG A 10 -15.64 4.08 -2.01
N PHE A 11 -15.27 3.46 -0.89
CA PHE A 11 -14.44 2.26 -0.90
C PHE A 11 -15.22 1.06 -1.50
N PRO A 12 -14.59 0.23 -2.35
CA PRO A 12 -15.17 -1.03 -2.80
C PRO A 12 -15.52 -1.96 -1.63
N THR A 13 -16.44 -2.90 -1.86
CA THR A 13 -16.97 -3.81 -0.83
C THR A 13 -15.90 -4.62 -0.11
N VAL A 14 -14.84 -5.01 -0.82
CA VAL A 14 -13.76 -5.85 -0.30
C VAL A 14 -12.87 -5.09 0.69
N GLU A 15 -12.52 -3.83 0.39
CA GLU A 15 -11.76 -2.97 1.31
C GLU A 15 -12.54 -2.72 2.61
N ARG A 16 -13.88 -2.66 2.55
CA ARG A 16 -14.71 -2.57 3.76
C ARG A 16 -14.65 -3.82 4.62
N GLU A 17 -14.60 -5.00 4.02
CA GLU A 17 -14.48 -6.27 4.77
C GLU A 17 -13.09 -6.43 5.38
N PHE A 18 -12.05 -6.10 4.64
CA PHE A 18 -10.66 -6.10 5.11
C PHE A 18 -10.42 -5.10 6.25
N THR A 19 -10.90 -3.87 6.06
CA THR A 19 -10.87 -2.82 7.08
C THR A 19 -11.67 -3.25 8.30
N ARG A 20 -12.84 -3.87 8.10
CA ARG A 20 -13.66 -4.38 9.20
C ARG A 20 -12.89 -5.46 9.96
N GLU A 21 -12.32 -6.45 9.29
CA GLU A 21 -11.53 -7.52 9.93
C GLU A 21 -10.36 -6.94 10.75
N PHE A 22 -9.58 -6.01 10.17
CA PHE A 22 -8.47 -5.38 10.89
C PHE A 22 -8.91 -4.58 12.13
N TYR A 23 -10.02 -3.84 12.05
CA TYR A 23 -10.54 -3.09 13.20
C TYR A 23 -11.38 -3.95 14.16
N GLU A 24 -11.89 -5.10 13.73
CA GLU A 24 -12.52 -6.12 14.58
C GLU A 24 -11.46 -6.89 15.39
N ASP A 25 -10.27 -7.11 14.82
CA ASP A 25 -9.06 -7.61 15.50
C ASP A 25 -8.43 -6.60 16.49
N ASP A 26 -9.21 -5.61 16.95
CA ASP A 26 -8.83 -4.51 17.84
C ASP A 26 -7.53 -3.81 17.44
N ALA A 27 -7.49 -3.20 16.24
CA ALA A 27 -6.34 -2.48 15.70
C ALA A 27 -5.57 -1.58 16.69
N PHE A 28 -6.23 -1.08 17.74
CA PHE A 28 -5.64 -0.31 18.82
C PHE A 28 -4.55 -1.07 19.59
N GLN A 29 -4.63 -2.40 19.69
CA GLN A 29 -3.65 -3.23 20.38
C GLN A 29 -2.27 -3.23 19.69
N TYR A 30 -2.25 -2.97 18.38
CA TYR A 30 -1.02 -2.98 17.59
C TYR A 30 -0.31 -1.63 17.60
N ALA A 31 -1.02 -0.53 17.84
CA ALA A 31 -0.49 0.82 17.58
C ALA A 31 0.74 1.18 18.44
N ASP A 32 0.78 0.80 19.72
CA ASP A 32 1.97 1.02 20.57
C ASP A 32 3.17 0.18 20.09
N GLN A 33 2.90 -1.06 19.69
CA GLN A 33 3.93 -1.99 19.21
C GLN A 33 4.47 -1.55 17.84
N VAL A 34 3.59 -1.13 16.94
CA VAL A 34 3.93 -0.56 15.62
C VAL A 34 4.78 0.70 15.80
N SER A 35 4.33 1.65 16.62
CA SER A 35 5.06 2.89 16.91
C SER A 35 6.46 2.61 17.47
N SER A 36 6.56 1.69 18.44
CA SER A 36 7.83 1.31 19.05
C SER A 36 8.77 0.60 18.08
N LYS A 37 8.27 -0.38 17.31
CA LYS A 37 9.08 -1.22 16.42
C LYS A 37 9.52 -0.49 15.16
N LEU A 38 8.63 0.32 14.57
CA LEU A 38 8.93 1.12 13.39
C LEU A 38 9.53 2.49 13.74
N LYS A 39 9.61 2.84 15.03
CA LYS A 39 10.06 4.15 15.52
C LYS A 39 9.25 5.32 14.97
N ILE A 40 7.99 5.06 14.65
CA ILE A 40 7.02 6.08 14.24
C ILE A 40 6.51 6.75 15.53
N PRO A 41 6.38 8.09 15.57
CA PRO A 41 5.81 8.77 16.73
C PRO A 41 4.47 8.15 17.13
N SER A 42 4.26 7.94 18.44
CA SER A 42 3.03 7.34 18.99
C SER A 42 1.80 8.26 18.91
N GLY A 43 1.77 9.16 17.92
CA GLY A 43 0.62 10.00 17.60
C GLY A 43 -0.51 9.17 17.02
N GLU A 44 -1.49 9.85 16.42
CA GLU A 44 -2.57 9.16 15.72
C GLU A 44 -2.01 8.45 14.48
N LEU A 45 -1.85 7.13 14.54
CA LEU A 45 -1.45 6.32 13.39
C LEU A 45 -2.58 6.28 12.35
N GLN A 46 -2.20 6.43 11.08
CA GLN A 46 -3.07 6.27 9.93
C GLN A 46 -2.69 4.99 9.18
N PHE A 47 -3.65 4.12 8.89
CA PHE A 47 -3.37 2.84 8.22
C PHE A 47 -3.80 2.88 6.75
N VAL A 48 -2.90 2.46 5.86
CA VAL A 48 -3.15 2.27 4.42
C VAL A 48 -3.03 0.79 4.11
N PHE A 49 -4.06 0.19 3.52
CA PHE A 49 -4.16 -1.27 3.41
C PHE A 49 -3.75 -1.79 2.02
N GLY A 50 -2.88 -2.81 2.02
CA GLY A 50 -2.55 -3.64 0.87
C GLY A 50 -3.33 -4.95 0.88
N ASP A 51 -4.48 -5.02 0.22
CA ASP A 51 -5.28 -6.26 0.12
C ASP A 51 -5.06 -7.08 -1.18
N THR A 52 -5.19 -8.38 -1.05
CA THR A 52 -5.08 -9.46 -2.05
C THR A 52 -6.02 -9.36 -3.26
N ASN A 53 -7.14 -8.63 -3.17
CA ASN A 53 -8.09 -8.42 -4.26
C ASN A 53 -8.15 -6.93 -4.63
N HIS A 54 -7.23 -6.52 -5.51
CA HIS A 54 -6.96 -5.13 -5.89
C HIS A 54 -6.52 -4.25 -4.70
N VAL A 55 -5.21 -4.13 -4.49
CA VAL A 55 -4.64 -3.22 -3.47
C VAL A 55 -4.96 -1.78 -3.82
N ALA A 56 -5.74 -1.11 -2.98
CA ALA A 56 -5.94 0.32 -3.11
C ALA A 56 -4.66 1.06 -2.69
N PHE A 57 -3.90 1.48 -3.69
CA PHE A 57 -3.47 2.88 -3.68
C PHE A 57 -4.63 3.71 -4.26
N GLY A 58 -5.79 3.70 -3.59
CA GLY A 58 -7.14 3.97 -4.12
C GLY A 58 -7.45 5.39 -4.59
N ALA A 59 -6.44 6.18 -4.92
CA ALA A 59 -6.58 7.50 -5.49
C ALA A 59 -6.54 7.42 -7.01
N THR A 60 -7.50 8.12 -7.63
CA THR A 60 -7.24 8.70 -8.96
C THR A 60 -6.09 9.68 -8.81
N ILE A 61 -5.05 9.55 -9.64
CA ILE A 61 -3.93 10.48 -9.72
C ILE A 61 -4.07 11.24 -11.04
N PRO A 62 -4.70 12.43 -11.07
CA PRO A 62 -4.88 13.20 -12.30
C PRO A 62 -3.57 13.48 -13.05
N GLU A 63 -2.44 13.58 -12.33
CA GLU A 63 -1.10 13.76 -12.91
C GLU A 63 -0.65 12.58 -13.79
N PHE A 64 -1.30 11.42 -13.67
CA PHE A 64 -1.07 10.26 -14.52
C PHE A 64 -1.92 10.26 -15.79
N ASP A 65 -3.04 10.98 -15.80
CA ASP A 65 -3.90 11.19 -16.97
C ASP A 65 -3.45 12.38 -17.84
N ASP A 66 -2.55 13.23 -17.32
CA ASP A 66 -2.00 14.37 -18.04
C ASP A 66 -0.92 13.94 -19.05
N LYS A 67 -0.76 14.74 -20.12
CA LYS A 67 0.35 14.64 -21.10
C LYS A 67 1.73 14.67 -20.44
N ASN A 68 1.80 15.11 -19.18
CA ASN A 68 3.01 15.23 -18.38
C ASN A 68 3.35 13.99 -17.52
N VAL A 69 2.65 12.86 -17.65
CA VAL A 69 2.97 11.62 -16.91
C VAL A 69 4.45 11.19 -17.02
N GLY A 70 5.09 11.45 -18.16
CA GLY A 70 6.51 11.21 -18.37
C GLY A 70 7.43 12.05 -17.47
N VAL A 71 6.98 13.24 -17.05
CA VAL A 71 7.72 14.14 -16.16
C VAL A 71 7.85 13.55 -14.76
N TYR A 72 6.82 12.87 -14.28
CA TYR A 72 6.84 12.21 -12.97
C TYR A 72 7.63 10.90 -13.04
N THR A 73 7.27 10.03 -13.99
CA THR A 73 7.86 8.69 -14.11
C THR A 73 9.35 8.67 -14.51
N SER A 74 9.90 9.80 -14.96
CA SER A 74 11.34 9.95 -15.28
C SER A 74 12.23 10.30 -14.08
N SER A 75 11.66 10.57 -12.90
CA SER A 75 12.43 10.98 -11.72
C SER A 75 11.87 10.37 -10.45
N PRO A 76 12.65 9.53 -9.73
CA PRO A 76 12.27 9.00 -8.42
C PRO A 76 11.82 10.11 -7.46
N TYR A 77 12.54 11.23 -7.40
CA TYR A 77 12.19 12.37 -6.54
C TYR A 77 10.81 12.97 -6.83
N LYS A 78 10.43 13.08 -8.11
CA LYS A 78 9.09 13.58 -8.48
C LYS A 78 7.99 12.57 -8.18
N MET A 79 8.28 11.27 -8.36
CA MET A 79 7.38 10.19 -7.97
C MET A 79 7.15 10.16 -6.46
N VAL A 80 8.21 10.33 -5.66
CA VAL A 80 8.09 10.41 -4.19
C VAL A 80 7.12 11.51 -3.80
N LYS A 81 7.32 12.74 -4.29
CA LYS A 81 6.40 13.86 -3.98
C LYS A 81 4.95 13.58 -4.37
N LEU A 82 4.75 12.92 -5.50
CA LEU A 82 3.42 12.56 -5.96
C LEU A 82 2.80 11.51 -5.04
N PHE A 83 3.58 10.51 -4.61
CA PHE A 83 3.10 9.45 -3.72
C PHE A 83 2.82 9.99 -2.33
N GLU A 84 3.69 10.85 -1.80
CA GLU A 84 3.45 11.53 -0.53
C GLU A 84 2.14 12.32 -0.56
N LYS A 85 1.87 13.05 -1.67
CA LYS A 85 0.62 13.81 -1.81
C LYS A 85 -0.64 12.95 -1.69
N TYR A 86 -0.64 11.72 -2.20
CA TYR A 86 -1.84 10.89 -2.27
C TYR A 86 -1.93 9.81 -1.20
N PHE A 87 -0.80 9.39 -0.64
CA PHE A 87 -0.74 8.20 0.21
C PHE A 87 -0.09 8.43 1.57
N LYS A 88 0.42 9.64 1.83
CA LYS A 88 1.08 9.98 3.09
C LYS A 88 0.31 11.08 3.81
N GLY A 89 -0.21 10.74 4.99
CA GLY A 89 -0.56 11.69 6.04
C GLY A 89 0.51 11.71 7.13
N GLU A 90 0.17 12.29 8.28
CA GLU A 90 1.02 12.18 9.47
C GLU A 90 0.99 10.74 10.02
N ASN A 91 2.16 10.21 10.41
CA ASN A 91 2.32 8.89 11.02
C ASN A 91 1.59 7.74 10.26
N THR A 92 1.72 7.73 8.94
CA THR A 92 1.07 6.73 8.09
C THR A 92 1.83 5.40 8.08
N VAL A 93 1.10 4.31 8.22
CA VAL A 93 1.58 2.93 8.25
C VAL A 93 0.92 2.16 7.12
N PHE A 94 1.73 1.49 6.31
CA PHE A 94 1.22 0.55 5.32
C PHE A 94 1.02 -0.83 5.96
N VAL A 95 -0.18 -1.38 5.81
CA VAL A 95 -0.61 -2.64 6.42
C VAL A 95 -0.90 -3.66 5.34
N PHE A 96 -0.37 -4.86 5.48
CA PHE A 96 -0.58 -5.96 4.55
C PHE A 96 -0.97 -7.22 5.32
N LYS A 97 -2.01 -7.94 4.86
CA LYS A 97 -2.35 -9.26 5.39
C LYS A 97 -1.85 -10.35 4.45
N ASP A 98 -1.02 -11.22 4.98
CA ASP A 98 -0.65 -12.45 4.30
C ASP A 98 -1.64 -13.54 4.68
N ILE A 99 -2.58 -13.81 3.79
CA ILE A 99 -3.67 -14.79 4.03
C ILE A 99 -3.10 -16.21 4.14
N GLU A 100 -2.01 -16.52 3.45
CA GLU A 100 -1.38 -17.85 3.52
C GLU A 100 -0.72 -18.07 4.88
N LEU A 101 -0.08 -17.04 5.43
CA LEU A 101 0.57 -17.09 6.73
C LEU A 101 -0.34 -16.73 7.91
N GLN A 102 -1.56 -16.21 7.64
CA GLN A 102 -2.44 -15.61 8.65
C GLN A 102 -1.71 -14.58 9.51
N LYS A 103 -0.98 -13.66 8.86
CA LYS A 103 -0.19 -12.62 9.54
C LYS A 103 -0.49 -11.22 9.01
N TRP A 104 -0.50 -10.27 9.93
CA TRP A 104 -0.45 -8.84 9.65
C TRP A 104 1.00 -8.38 9.54
N PHE A 105 1.28 -7.55 8.54
CA PHE A 105 2.58 -6.92 8.31
C PHE A 105 2.39 -5.41 8.27
N PHE A 106 3.23 -4.69 9.00
CA PHE A 106 3.21 -3.25 9.13
C PHE A 106 4.53 -2.67 8.68
N TYR A 107 4.45 -1.61 7.88
CA TYR A 107 5.59 -0.93 7.29
C TYR A 107 5.45 0.58 7.48
N ASP A 108 6.56 1.27 7.65
CA ASP A 108 6.58 2.73 7.55
C ASP A 108 6.24 3.13 6.10
N MET A 109 5.27 4.02 5.93
CA MET A 109 4.84 4.45 4.60
C MET A 109 5.96 5.21 3.86
N ASP A 110 6.86 5.87 4.58
CA ASP A 110 8.00 6.57 3.97
C ASP A 110 8.97 5.59 3.32
N ASP A 111 9.26 4.48 4.01
CA ASP A 111 10.09 3.41 3.49
C ASP A 111 9.43 2.73 2.28
N VAL A 112 8.10 2.50 2.33
CA VAL A 112 7.34 1.91 1.22
C VAL A 112 7.36 2.83 -0.01
N ILE A 113 7.10 4.13 0.16
CA ILE A 113 7.13 5.09 -0.94
C ILE A 113 8.54 5.17 -1.52
N SER A 114 9.55 5.28 -0.66
CA SER A 114 10.95 5.37 -1.07
C SER A 114 11.37 4.16 -1.90
N ILE A 115 11.17 2.94 -1.38
CA ILE A 115 11.61 1.73 -2.09
C ILE A 115 10.89 1.54 -3.41
N ILE A 116 9.59 1.88 -3.49
CA ILE A 116 8.86 1.84 -4.75
C ILE A 116 9.46 2.86 -5.72
N CYS A 117 9.63 4.11 -5.32
CA CYS A 117 10.09 5.16 -6.23
C CYS A 117 11.53 4.96 -6.70
N GLU A 118 12.40 4.39 -5.87
CA GLU A 118 13.79 4.10 -6.20
C GLU A 118 13.97 2.85 -7.06
N CYS A 119 13.23 1.78 -6.77
CA CYS A 119 13.44 0.49 -7.43
C CYS A 119 12.49 0.26 -8.62
N CYS A 120 11.42 1.04 -8.75
CA CYS A 120 10.42 0.82 -9.79
C CYS A 120 10.83 1.43 -11.12
N THR A 121 10.84 0.60 -12.15
CA THR A 121 10.87 1.04 -13.55
C THR A 121 9.44 1.23 -14.03
N TRP A 122 9.10 2.46 -14.39
CA TRP A 122 7.77 2.82 -14.87
C TRP A 122 7.66 2.68 -16.39
N LYS A 123 6.56 2.09 -16.85
CA LYS A 123 6.20 2.03 -18.27
C LYS A 123 4.81 2.63 -18.48
N ILE A 124 4.75 3.66 -19.30
CA ILE A 124 3.50 4.26 -19.76
C ILE A 124 3.02 3.48 -21.00
N LEU A 125 1.75 3.11 -21.03
CA LEU A 125 1.11 2.41 -22.14
C LEU A 125 0.28 3.39 -22.97
N GLU A 126 0.04 3.04 -24.24
CA GLU A 126 -0.68 3.90 -25.21
C GLU A 126 -2.13 4.21 -24.79
N ASN A 127 -2.73 3.40 -23.92
CA ASN A 127 -4.09 3.57 -23.40
C ASN A 127 -4.15 4.32 -22.07
N GLY A 128 -3.11 5.07 -21.71
CA GLY A 128 -3.04 5.84 -20.45
C GLY A 128 -2.76 5.00 -19.20
N ARG A 129 -2.65 3.67 -19.33
CA ARG A 129 -2.26 2.81 -18.21
C ARG A 129 -0.78 3.00 -17.88
N ILE A 130 -0.45 2.92 -16.61
CA ILE A 130 0.94 2.92 -16.14
C ILE A 130 1.22 1.58 -15.49
N ARG A 131 2.41 1.04 -15.72
CA ARG A 131 2.88 -0.18 -15.08
C ARG A 131 4.18 0.07 -14.37
N GLY A 132 4.23 -0.29 -13.10
CA GLY A 132 5.42 -0.27 -12.28
C GLY A 132 6.06 -1.66 -12.19
N TYR A 133 7.31 -1.75 -12.61
CA TYR A 133 8.08 -2.99 -12.59
C TYR A 133 9.16 -2.92 -11.51
N LEU A 134 9.19 -3.89 -10.61
CA LEU A 134 10.24 -4.02 -9.61
C LEU A 134 11.10 -5.23 -9.92
N LYS A 135 12.40 -5.10 -9.69
CA LYS A 135 13.34 -6.22 -9.79
C LYS A 135 13.36 -6.97 -8.47
N ASP A 136 12.97 -8.23 -8.50
CA ASP A 136 13.12 -9.16 -7.37
C ASP A 136 14.12 -10.28 -7.70
N LYS A 137 14.25 -11.25 -6.79
CA LYS A 137 15.15 -12.41 -6.96
C LYS A 137 14.87 -13.23 -8.22
N LYS A 138 13.67 -13.16 -8.78
CA LYS A 138 13.24 -13.91 -9.98
C LYS A 138 13.20 -13.02 -11.24
N GLY A 139 13.74 -11.80 -11.18
CA GLY A 139 13.87 -10.89 -12.33
C GLY A 139 12.99 -9.64 -12.23
N LEU A 140 12.72 -9.03 -13.38
CA LEU A 140 11.87 -7.82 -13.46
C LEU A 140 10.40 -8.25 -13.61
N HIS A 141 9.55 -7.87 -12.64
CA HIS A 141 8.13 -8.23 -12.64
C HIS A 141 7.27 -7.01 -12.44
N GLN A 142 6.10 -7.01 -13.08
CA GLN A 142 5.11 -5.97 -12.90
C GLN A 142 4.37 -6.19 -11.58
N TYR A 143 4.47 -5.23 -10.68
CA TYR A 143 3.78 -5.28 -9.38
C TYR A 143 2.72 -4.21 -9.28
N ILE A 144 2.96 -3.05 -9.86
CA ILE A 144 2.12 -1.87 -9.66
C ILE A 144 1.44 -1.53 -10.98
N THR A 145 0.19 -1.05 -10.90
CA THR A 145 -0.61 -0.64 -12.05
C THR A 145 -1.34 0.66 -11.75
N TYR A 146 -1.51 1.48 -12.78
CA TYR A 146 -2.51 2.52 -12.85
C TYR A 146 -3.45 2.17 -14.01
N GLU A 147 -4.69 1.81 -13.72
CA GLU A 147 -5.61 1.29 -14.74
C GLU A 147 -7.09 1.51 -14.41
N PRO A 148 -7.98 1.52 -15.42
CA PRO A 148 -9.40 1.64 -15.18
C PRO A 148 -9.96 0.37 -14.51
N VAL A 149 -10.60 0.55 -13.36
CA VAL A 149 -11.32 -0.47 -12.58
C VAL A 149 -12.72 0.05 -12.28
N ASN A 150 -13.76 -0.69 -12.66
CA ASN A 150 -15.17 -0.33 -12.44
C ASN A 150 -15.54 1.11 -12.89
N GLY A 151 -14.96 1.58 -13.98
CA GLY A 151 -15.23 2.91 -14.56
C GLY A 151 -14.46 4.07 -13.92
N SER A 152 -13.52 3.79 -13.00
CA SER A 152 -12.62 4.81 -12.40
C SER A 152 -11.16 4.38 -12.55
N MET A 153 -10.23 5.33 -12.70
CA MET A 153 -8.81 5.02 -12.70
C MET A 153 -8.34 4.63 -11.30
N PHE A 154 -7.49 3.62 -11.23
CA PHE A 154 -7.06 3.00 -9.98
C PHE A 154 -5.56 2.79 -9.99
N PHE A 155 -4.86 3.35 -9.01
CA PHE A 155 -3.47 3.02 -8.73
C PHE A 155 -3.44 1.88 -7.70
N GLY A 156 -2.59 0.89 -7.89
CA GLY A 156 -2.61 -0.28 -7.03
C GLY A 156 -1.59 -1.35 -7.35
N ILE A 157 -1.59 -2.40 -6.54
CA ILE A 157 -0.82 -3.62 -6.80
C ILE A 157 -1.66 -4.53 -7.71
N SER A 158 -1.00 -5.13 -8.69
CA SER A 158 -1.62 -6.01 -9.67
C SER A 158 -2.17 -7.26 -8.99
N ASN A 159 -3.35 -7.70 -9.43
CA ASN A 159 -3.97 -8.93 -8.94
C ASN A 159 -2.99 -10.10 -8.99
N SER A 160 -3.06 -10.99 -7.99
CA SER A 160 -2.17 -12.14 -7.78
C SER A 160 -0.71 -11.82 -7.46
N LYS A 161 -0.31 -10.54 -7.36
CA LYS A 161 1.07 -10.14 -7.03
C LYS A 161 1.22 -9.59 -5.62
N ALA A 162 0.14 -9.50 -4.85
CA ALA A 162 0.13 -8.99 -3.48
C ALA A 162 1.16 -9.69 -2.58
N ASN A 163 1.07 -11.01 -2.38
CA ASN A 163 2.01 -11.76 -1.53
C ASN A 163 3.46 -11.60 -2.01
N ARG A 164 3.67 -11.59 -3.33
CA ARG A 164 4.99 -11.44 -3.90
C ARG A 164 5.55 -10.03 -3.72
N PHE A 165 4.71 -9.01 -3.78
CA PHE A 165 5.09 -7.63 -3.45
C PHE A 165 5.39 -7.51 -1.96
N ASN A 166 4.60 -8.14 -1.09
CA ASN A 166 4.89 -8.21 0.34
C ASN A 166 6.25 -8.87 0.59
N GLU A 167 6.56 -9.99 -0.06
CA GLU A 167 7.90 -10.61 0.00
C GLU A 167 9.02 -9.68 -0.47
N PHE A 168 8.76 -8.86 -1.50
CA PHE A 168 9.69 -7.82 -1.91
C PHE A 168 9.90 -6.80 -0.78
N LEU A 169 8.85 -6.28 -0.16
CA LEU A 169 8.97 -5.35 0.98
C LEU A 169 9.71 -5.99 2.16
N LYS A 170 9.34 -7.22 2.56
CA LYS A 170 9.97 -7.96 3.65
C LYS A 170 11.48 -8.09 3.51
N GLY A 171 11.99 -8.11 2.27
CA GLY A 171 13.41 -8.21 1.96
C GLY A 171 14.15 -6.89 1.81
N ASN A 172 13.45 -5.75 1.78
CA ASN A 172 14.06 -4.44 1.47
C ASN A 172 13.84 -3.37 2.54
N ILE A 173 12.79 -3.46 3.37
CA ILE A 173 12.47 -2.44 4.37
C ILE A 173 12.16 -3.05 5.74
N ALA A 174 12.26 -2.23 6.80
CA ALA A 174 11.92 -2.65 8.15
C ALA A 174 10.42 -2.92 8.27
N LYS A 175 10.05 -3.85 9.14
CA LYS A 175 8.67 -4.25 9.34
C LYS A 175 8.39 -4.69 10.76
N TYR A 176 7.13 -4.59 11.14
CA TYR A 176 6.56 -5.30 12.27
C TYR A 176 5.56 -6.35 11.75
N GLU A 177 5.53 -7.54 12.35
CA GLU A 177 4.59 -8.60 11.99
C GLU A 177 3.94 -9.19 13.24
N CYS A 178 2.66 -9.54 13.14
CA CYS A 178 1.93 -10.26 14.18
C CYS A 178 0.94 -11.23 13.55
N ASP A 179 0.51 -12.22 14.32
CA ASP A 179 -0.50 -13.18 13.88
C ASP A 179 -1.87 -12.48 13.75
N CYS A 180 -2.71 -12.94 12.81
CA CYS A 180 -4.12 -12.59 12.81
C CYS A 180 -4.75 -13.36 13.96
N GLU A 181 -5.26 -12.69 14.99
CA GLU A 181 -5.97 -13.37 16.06
C GLU A 181 -7.28 -13.92 15.50
N GLY A 182 -7.25 -15.17 15.04
CA GLY A 182 -8.47 -15.90 14.75
C GLY A 182 -9.25 -16.05 16.05
N VAL A 183 -10.49 -15.56 16.05
CA VAL A 183 -11.53 -16.10 16.94
C VAL A 183 -11.43 -17.61 16.82
N VAL A 184 -10.95 -18.27 17.88
CA VAL A 184 -11.08 -19.71 18.01
C VAL A 184 -12.58 -19.96 17.98
N SER A 185 -13.10 -20.39 16.84
CA SER A 185 -14.46 -20.89 16.75
C SER A 185 -14.53 -22.12 17.65
N VAL A 186 -15.07 -21.93 18.85
CA VAL A 186 -15.47 -22.98 19.78
C VAL A 186 -16.68 -23.70 19.23
#